data_AF-A0A7K2ZF53-F1
#
_entry.id   AF-A0A7K2ZF53-F1
#
_cell.length_a   1.000
_cell.length_b   1.000
_cell.length_c   1.000
_cell.angle_alpha   90.00
_cell.angle_beta   90.00
_cell.angle_gamma   90.00
#
_symmetry.space_group_name_H-M   'P 1'
#
loop_
_entity.id
_entity.type
_entity.pdbx_description
1 polymer ?
#
loop_
_entity_poly.entity_id
_entity_poly.type
_entity_poly.pdbx_seq_one_letter_code
_entity_poly.pdbx_strand_id
1 'polypeptide(L)'
;LMPADEALARLNAAAARELVAPQLEWPAEGAPAARLLSAEDDPRVRLVAALARDAVDFLSGPEREQLRACHAPRCVRYFIKSHGRQEWCRPSCGNRARVARHYERTRGTATGEGPAPR
;
A
#
# COMPACT_ATOMS: atom_id res chain seq x y z
N LEU A 1 7.67 3.63 14.97
CA LEU A 1 6.49 3.90 14.11
C LEU A 1 5.52 4.75 14.91
N MET A 2 4.74 5.60 14.25
CA MET A 2 3.67 6.38 14.89
C MET A 2 2.67 5.46 15.61
N PRO A 3 2.15 5.83 16.80
CA PRO A 3 1.06 5.12 17.45
C PRO A 3 -0.18 4.98 16.56
N ALA A 4 -0.91 3.88 16.69
CA ALA A 4 -2.04 3.57 15.80
C ALA A 4 -3.21 4.55 15.97
N ASP A 5 -3.49 4.94 17.20
CA ASP A 5 -4.48 5.96 17.55
C ASP A 5 -4.13 7.33 16.96
N GLU A 6 -2.85 7.73 17.00
CA GLU A 6 -2.40 8.96 16.36
C GLU A 6 -2.55 8.88 14.83
N ALA A 7 -2.21 7.74 14.23
CA ALA A 7 -2.37 7.53 12.79
C ALA A 7 -3.85 7.60 12.36
N LEU A 8 -4.75 7.00 13.14
CA LEU A 8 -6.20 7.08 12.92
C LEU A 8 -6.70 8.53 13.03
N ALA A 9 -6.28 9.26 14.06
CA ALA A 9 -6.65 10.65 14.24
C ALA A 9 -6.20 11.51 13.05
N ARG A 10 -4.97 11.33 12.56
CA ARG A 10 -4.45 12.05 11.38
C ARG A 10 -5.20 11.70 10.11
N LEU A 11 -5.54 10.42 9.89
CA LEU A 11 -6.30 9.99 8.72
C LEU A 11 -7.72 10.60 8.72
N ASN A 12 -8.42 10.49 9.84
CA ASN A 12 -9.77 11.03 10.00
C ASN A 12 -9.78 12.56 9.87
N ALA A 13 -8.81 13.24 10.47
CA ALA A 13 -8.67 14.68 10.35
C ALA A 13 -8.43 15.10 8.89
N ALA A 14 -7.59 14.37 8.14
CA ALA A 14 -7.35 14.64 6.73
C ALA A 14 -8.61 14.44 5.87
N ALA A 15 -9.36 13.36 6.08
CA ALA A 15 -10.60 13.08 5.37
C ALA A 15 -11.67 14.17 5.62
N ALA A 16 -11.73 14.69 6.84
CA ALA A 16 -12.68 15.72 7.26
C ALA A 16 -12.34 17.14 6.76
N ARG A 17 -11.17 17.36 6.12
CA ARG A 17 -10.79 18.67 5.59
C ARG A 17 -11.65 19.13 4.43
N GLU A 18 -12.35 18.22 3.77
CA GLU A 18 -13.21 18.51 2.64
C GLU A 18 -14.59 17.93 2.92
N LEU A 19 -15.58 18.81 3.03
CA LEU A 19 -16.98 18.41 3.03
C LEU A 19 -17.38 18.05 1.60
N VAL A 20 -17.89 16.83 1.43
CA VAL A 20 -18.38 16.33 0.14
C VAL A 20 -19.85 15.98 0.22
N ALA A 21 -20.59 16.33 -0.83
CA ALA A 21 -21.97 15.92 -1.02
C ALA A 21 -22.05 14.82 -2.08
N PRO A 22 -22.65 13.65 -1.77
CA PRO A 22 -22.96 12.66 -2.80
C PRO A 22 -23.93 13.23 -3.82
N GLN A 23 -23.61 13.05 -5.10
CA GLN A 23 -24.45 13.40 -6.23
C GLN A 23 -24.61 12.17 -7.12
N LEU A 24 -25.84 11.93 -7.56
CA LEU A 24 -26.14 10.91 -8.55
C LEU A 24 -26.14 11.56 -9.94
N GLU A 25 -25.20 11.16 -10.77
CA GLU A 25 -25.18 11.51 -12.19
C GLU A 25 -25.93 10.42 -12.96
N TRP A 26 -27.00 10.82 -13.67
CA TRP A 26 -27.85 9.91 -14.44
C TRP A 26 -27.84 10.31 -15.92
N PRO A 27 -26.91 9.80 -16.72
CA PRO A 27 -26.84 10.14 -18.14
C PRO A 27 -27.99 9.52 -18.93
N ALA A 28 -28.32 10.11 -20.09
CA ALA A 28 -29.34 9.60 -21.00
C ALA A 28 -28.97 8.22 -21.58
N GLU A 29 -27.67 7.97 -21.76
CA GLU A 29 -27.10 6.70 -22.17
C GLU A 29 -26.03 6.27 -21.16
N GLY A 30 -26.06 4.99 -20.76
CA GLY A 30 -25.12 4.42 -19.81
C GLY A 30 -25.70 4.20 -18.41
N ALA A 31 -24.84 3.71 -17.50
CA ALA A 31 -25.22 3.42 -16.12
C ALA A 31 -25.14 4.69 -15.25
N PRO A 32 -25.99 4.81 -14.22
CA PRO A 32 -25.87 5.89 -13.25
C PRO A 32 -24.53 5.78 -12.49
N ALA A 33 -23.95 6.93 -12.17
CA ALA A 33 -22.70 7.02 -11.44
C ALA A 33 -22.85 7.91 -10.20
N ALA A 34 -22.30 7.46 -9.07
CA ALA A 34 -22.16 8.32 -7.90
C ALA A 34 -20.91 9.19 -8.07
N ARG A 35 -21.04 10.48 -7.74
CA ARG A 35 -19.95 11.44 -7.69
C ARG A 35 -19.96 12.15 -6.35
N LEU A 36 -18.78 12.54 -5.87
CA LEU A 36 -18.64 13.42 -4.71
C LEU A 36 -18.40 14.85 -5.20
N LEU A 37 -19.32 15.74 -4.89
CA LEU A 37 -19.15 17.17 -5.09
C LEU A 37 -18.39 17.76 -3.90
N SER A 38 -17.34 18.50 -4.21
CA SER A 38 -16.52 19.20 -3.21
C SER A 38 -16.98 20.65 -3.07
N ALA A 39 -17.02 21.13 -1.83
CA ALA A 39 -17.15 22.56 -1.53
C ALA A 39 -15.79 23.26 -1.29
N GLU A 40 -14.67 22.54 -1.43
CA GLU A 40 -13.32 23.08 -1.24
C GLU A 40 -12.76 23.60 -2.56
N ASP A 41 -12.13 24.77 -2.53
CA ASP A 41 -11.56 25.42 -3.71
C ASP A 41 -10.06 25.10 -3.89
N ASP A 42 -9.34 24.80 -2.81
CA ASP A 42 -7.93 24.43 -2.89
C ASP A 42 -7.75 22.98 -3.40
N PRO A 43 -7.21 22.77 -4.61
CA PRO A 43 -7.03 21.44 -5.18
C PRO A 43 -6.08 20.56 -4.35
N ARG A 44 -5.17 21.14 -3.57
CA ARG A 44 -4.27 20.37 -2.68
C ARG A 44 -5.02 19.80 -1.49
N VAL A 45 -5.93 20.58 -0.90
CA VAL A 45 -6.78 20.12 0.21
C VAL A 45 -7.70 19.01 -0.29
N ARG A 46 -8.35 19.21 -1.44
CA ARG A 46 -9.18 18.20 -2.09
C ARG A 46 -8.43 16.90 -2.33
N LEU A 47 -7.22 16.97 -2.90
CA LEU A 47 -6.42 15.78 -3.18
C LEU A 47 -6.11 14.98 -1.91
N VAL A 48 -5.66 15.66 -0.85
CA VAL A 48 -5.31 14.99 0.41
C VAL A 48 -6.55 14.40 1.08
N ALA A 49 -7.65 15.12 1.10
CA ALA A 49 -8.89 14.65 1.71
C ALA A 49 -9.51 13.48 0.92
N ALA A 50 -9.48 13.53 -0.42
CA ALA A 50 -9.90 12.43 -1.27
C ALA A 50 -9.08 11.16 -1.02
N LEU A 51 -7.75 11.26 -1.00
CA LEU A 51 -6.88 10.11 -0.68
C LEU A 51 -7.14 9.56 0.72
N ALA A 52 -7.43 10.43 1.69
CA ALA A 52 -7.77 10.01 3.05
C ALA A 52 -9.11 9.27 3.10
N ARG A 53 -10.14 9.74 2.38
CA ARG A 53 -11.43 9.04 2.25
C ARG A 53 -11.26 7.69 1.56
N ASP A 54 -10.55 7.63 0.43
CA ASP A 54 -10.26 6.38 -0.28
C ASP A 54 -9.53 5.38 0.63
N ALA A 55 -8.61 5.84 1.47
CA ALA A 55 -7.94 4.99 2.44
C ALA A 55 -8.89 4.50 3.54
N VAL A 56 -9.82 5.33 4.03
CA VAL A 56 -10.87 4.91 4.98
C VAL A 56 -11.78 3.86 4.35
N ASP A 57 -12.22 4.06 3.12
CA ASP A 57 -13.07 3.13 2.38
C ASP A 57 -12.34 1.81 2.13
N PHE A 58 -11.08 1.88 1.70
CA PHE A 58 -10.24 0.69 1.50
C PHE A 58 -10.04 -0.10 2.81
N LEU A 59 -9.72 0.58 3.92
CA LEU A 59 -9.48 -0.06 5.21
C LEU A 59 -10.76 -0.57 5.88
N SER A 60 -11.92 -0.01 5.55
CA SER A 60 -13.21 -0.52 6.04
C SER A 60 -13.82 -1.57 5.10
N GLY A 61 -13.32 -1.68 3.87
CA GLY A 61 -13.81 -2.57 2.83
C GLY A 61 -13.22 -3.99 2.83
N PRO A 62 -13.74 -4.87 1.94
CA PRO A 62 -13.35 -6.28 1.86
C PRO A 62 -11.90 -6.47 1.36
N GLU A 63 -11.35 -5.53 0.59
CA GLU A 63 -9.98 -5.61 0.09
C GLU A 63 -8.93 -5.47 1.19
N ARG A 64 -9.29 -4.96 2.37
CA ARG A 64 -8.40 -4.90 3.54
C ARG A 64 -7.76 -6.26 3.82
N GLU A 65 -8.54 -7.34 3.73
CA GLU A 65 -8.06 -8.70 4.01
C GLU A 65 -7.02 -9.20 3.00
N GLN A 66 -6.90 -8.53 1.86
CA GLN A 66 -5.92 -8.84 0.81
C GLN A 66 -4.66 -7.98 0.91
N LEU A 67 -4.63 -6.95 1.77
CA LEU A 67 -3.46 -6.10 1.98
C LEU A 67 -2.29 -6.90 2.59
N ARG A 68 -1.13 -6.88 1.94
CA ARG A 68 0.09 -7.56 2.41
C ARG A 68 1.29 -6.62 2.34
N ALA A 69 2.20 -6.78 3.29
CA ALA A 69 3.52 -6.17 3.22
C ALA A 69 4.42 -6.98 2.25
N CYS A 70 5.25 -6.30 1.46
CA CYS A 70 6.17 -6.97 0.57
C CYS A 70 7.37 -7.57 1.33
N HIS A 71 7.61 -8.87 1.18
CA HIS A 71 8.71 -9.58 1.87
C HIS A 71 10.08 -9.46 1.19
N ALA A 72 10.23 -8.63 0.17
CA ALA A 72 11.53 -8.45 -0.47
C ALA A 72 12.46 -7.58 0.39
N PRO A 73 13.77 -7.89 0.45
CA PRO A 73 14.72 -7.10 1.24
C PRO A 73 14.63 -5.61 0.91
N ARG A 74 14.59 -4.76 1.95
CA ARG A 74 14.49 -3.29 1.84
C ARG A 74 13.22 -2.77 1.12
N CYS A 75 12.20 -3.60 0.90
CA CYS A 75 10.91 -3.12 0.39
C CYS A 75 10.05 -2.63 1.56
N VAL A 76 9.53 -1.41 1.46
CA VAL A 76 8.61 -0.83 2.46
C VAL A 76 7.17 -0.72 1.95
N ARG A 77 6.88 -1.31 0.78
CA ARG A 77 5.59 -1.19 0.11
C ARG A 77 4.60 -2.26 0.59
N TYR A 78 3.34 -1.87 0.62
CA TYR A 78 2.20 -2.77 0.68
C TYR A 78 1.65 -3.06 -0.72
N PHE A 79 0.90 -4.14 -0.86
CA PHE A 79 0.21 -4.51 -2.10
C PHE A 79 -1.08 -5.27 -1.79
N ILE A 80 -2.01 -5.25 -2.74
CA ILE A 80 -3.21 -6.09 -2.72
C ILE A 80 -2.89 -7.40 -3.40
N LYS A 81 -3.08 -8.50 -2.67
CA LYS A 81 -2.75 -9.83 -3.14
C LYS A 81 -3.76 -10.28 -4.19
N SER A 82 -3.35 -10.32 -5.47
CA SER A 82 -4.23 -10.69 -6.58
C SER A 82 -4.39 -12.19 -6.77
N HIS A 83 -3.44 -13.00 -6.29
CA HIS A 83 -3.52 -14.46 -6.34
C HIS A 83 -2.76 -15.13 -5.19
N GLY A 84 -3.14 -16.36 -4.83
CA GLY A 84 -2.68 -17.06 -3.63
C GLY A 84 -1.17 -17.19 -3.46
N ARG A 85 -0.40 -17.22 -4.55
CA ARG A 85 1.07 -17.35 -4.55
C ARG A 85 1.84 -16.02 -4.61
N GLN A 86 1.15 -14.87 -4.62
CA GLN A 86 1.84 -13.58 -4.68
C GLN A 86 2.44 -13.22 -3.31
N GLU A 87 3.77 -13.20 -3.25
CA GLU A 87 4.54 -12.84 -2.04
C GLU A 87 5.21 -11.45 -2.15
N TRP A 88 5.21 -10.87 -3.36
CA TRP A 88 5.92 -9.62 -3.67
C TRP A 88 5.02 -8.62 -4.39
N CYS A 89 5.22 -7.33 -4.11
CA CYS A 89 4.43 -6.26 -4.73
C CYS A 89 4.67 -6.13 -6.24
N ARG A 90 5.84 -6.56 -6.73
CA ARG A 90 6.24 -6.54 -8.15
C ARG A 90 7.27 -7.64 -8.46
N PRO A 91 7.41 -8.08 -9.73
CA PRO A 91 8.41 -9.09 -10.12
C PRO A 91 9.85 -8.73 -9.73
N SER A 92 10.24 -7.45 -9.81
CA SER A 92 11.57 -6.97 -9.41
C SER A 92 11.88 -7.19 -7.93
N CYS A 93 10.86 -7.24 -7.07
CA CYS A 93 11.02 -7.57 -5.66
C CYS A 93 11.30 -9.06 -5.45
N GLY A 94 10.69 -9.95 -6.24
CA GLY A 94 11.02 -11.37 -6.25
C GLY A 94 12.46 -11.64 -6.70
N ASN A 95 12.92 -10.96 -7.76
CA ASN A 95 14.31 -11.05 -8.20
C ASN A 95 15.30 -10.62 -7.10
N ARG A 96 15.02 -9.49 -6.45
CA ARG A 96 15.86 -8.99 -5.34
C ARG A 96 15.92 -9.98 -4.17
N ALA A 97 14.80 -10.60 -3.81
CA ALA A 97 14.76 -11.63 -2.78
C ALA A 97 15.59 -12.86 -3.18
N ARG A 98 15.54 -13.30 -4.43
CA ARG A 98 16.34 -14.42 -4.95
C ARG A 98 17.84 -14.11 -4.92
N VAL A 99 18.22 -12.91 -5.34
CA VAL A 99 19.62 -12.44 -5.34
C VAL A 99 20.16 -12.35 -3.92
N ALA A 100 19.40 -11.81 -2.97
CA ALA A 100 19.81 -11.76 -1.56
C ALA A 100 20.08 -13.16 -0.99
N ARG A 101 19.17 -14.12 -1.21
CA ARG A 101 19.36 -15.51 -0.79
C ARG A 101 20.57 -16.17 -1.45
N HIS A 102 20.90 -15.82 -2.69
CA HIS A 102 22.11 -16.31 -3.33
C HIS A 102 23.36 -15.77 -2.64
N TYR A 103 23.43 -14.46 -2.37
CA TYR A 103 24.56 -13.84 -1.66
C TYR A 103 24.72 -14.36 -0.23
N GLU A 104 23.64 -14.63 0.49
CA GLU A 104 23.69 -15.22 1.84
C GLU A 104 24.32 -16.63 1.79
N ARG A 105 23.93 -17.45 0.82
CA ARG A 105 24.51 -18.79 0.62
C ARG A 105 25.99 -18.72 0.24
N THR A 106 26.38 -17.85 -0.69
CA THR A 106 27.78 -17.75 -1.14
C THR A 106 28.71 -17.15 -0.09
N ARG A 107 28.20 -16.25 0.77
CA ARG A 107 28.96 -15.75 1.94
C ARG A 107 29.08 -16.79 3.05
N GLY A 108 28.03 -17.56 3.30
CA GLY A 108 28.06 -18.68 4.25
C GLY A 108 29.10 -19.75 3.88
N THR A 109 29.23 -20.05 2.59
CA THR A 109 30.24 -20.99 2.08
C THR A 109 31.67 -20.46 2.13
N ALA A 110 31.87 -19.13 2.12
CA ALA A 110 33.20 -18.52 2.19
C ALA A 110 33.73 -18.36 3.62
N THR A 111 32.88 -18.58 4.65
CA THR A 111 33.25 -18.42 6.07
C THR A 111 33.44 -19.77 6.77
N GLY A 112 33.31 -20.89 6.05
CA GLY A 112 33.64 -22.23 6.55
C GLY A 112 35.12 -22.56 6.33
N GLU A 113 35.91 -22.42 7.38
CA GLU A 113 37.14 -23.18 7.68
C GLU A 113 38.17 -23.34 6.54
N GLY A 114 39.12 -22.40 6.46
CA GLY A 114 40.38 -22.65 5.76
C GLY A 114 41.20 -23.73 6.48
N PRO A 115 41.89 -24.65 5.77
CA PRO A 115 42.61 -25.75 6.40
C PRO A 115 43.73 -25.22 7.31
N ALA A 116 43.87 -25.82 8.50
CA ALA A 116 44.90 -25.47 9.48
C ALA A 116 46.31 -25.57 8.87
N PRO A 117 47.21 -24.59 9.13
CA PRO A 117 48.57 -24.64 8.63
C PRO A 117 49.33 -25.80 9.29
N ARG A 118 50.14 -26.49 8.49
CA ARG A 118 51.03 -27.60 8.91
C ARG A 118 52.27 -27.09 9.61
#